data_AF-A0A0C9YFT3-F1
#
_entry.id   AF-A0A0C9YFT3-F1
#
_cell.length_a   1.000
_cell.length_b   1.000
_cell.length_c   1.000
_cell.angle_alpha   90.00
_cell.angle_beta   90.00
_cell.angle_gamma   90.00
#
_symmetry.space_group_name_H-M   'P 1'
#
loop_
_entity.id
_entity.type
_entity.pdbx_description
1 polymer ?
#
loop_
_entity_poly.entity_id
_entity_poly.type
_entity_poly.pdbx_seq_one_letter_code
_entity_poly.pdbx_strand_id
1 'polypeptide(L)'
;VVLKGNRIFRHPLFRINHTTYDLCRETDSINPRTAHQDIMLLADGDGSEKHPFCYACILGIYHANVIYVGPGTRDYQSRRQNFLWVCWFELLPDQHSGWQHTALDRARFVSMDRADAFGFVDPTDVLRCCHLIPSFADGRLHPDSVATSCNAHESEDWKVYYIN
;
A
#
# COMPACT_ATOMS: atom_id res chain seq x y z
N VAL A 1 0.19 -21.22 14.08
CA VAL A 1 -0.27 -21.23 12.67
C VAL A 1 0.80 -21.92 11.84
N VAL A 2 0.43 -22.79 10.90
CA VAL A 2 1.39 -23.55 10.07
C VAL A 2 1.07 -23.35 8.59
N LEU A 3 2.10 -23.16 7.76
CA LEU A 3 1.95 -23.10 6.31
C LEU A 3 1.95 -24.51 5.73
N LYS A 4 0.89 -24.87 5.01
CA LYS A 4 0.79 -26.16 4.32
C LYS A 4 1.92 -26.26 3.29
N GLY A 5 2.82 -27.22 3.53
CA GLY A 5 3.97 -27.48 2.67
C GLY A 5 5.08 -26.43 2.74
N ASN A 6 5.12 -25.59 3.79
CA ASN A 6 6.14 -24.55 3.99
C ASN A 6 6.35 -23.65 2.75
N ARG A 7 5.25 -23.27 2.09
CA ARG A 7 5.27 -22.51 0.83
C ARG A 7 4.41 -21.26 0.91
N ILE A 8 4.94 -20.20 0.31
CA ILE A 8 4.23 -18.98 -0.04
C ILE A 8 4.32 -18.84 -1.56
N PHE A 9 3.23 -18.44 -2.19
CA PHE A 9 3.15 -18.27 -3.63
C PHE A 9 3.01 -16.79 -3.97
N ARG A 10 3.78 -16.32 -4.94
CA ARG A 10 3.72 -14.95 -5.45
C ARG A 10 2.83 -14.86 -6.67
N HIS A 11 2.01 -13.82 -6.74
CA HIS A 11 1.17 -13.50 -7.90
C HIS A 11 1.66 -12.21 -8.59
N PRO A 12 1.49 -12.10 -9.92
CA PRO A 12 1.87 -10.90 -10.66
C PRO A 12 0.80 -9.81 -10.67
N LEU A 13 -0.47 -10.19 -10.44
CA LEU A 13 -1.61 -9.32 -10.65
C LEU A 13 -2.61 -9.44 -9.50
N PHE A 14 -3.11 -8.30 -9.04
CA PHE A 14 -4.18 -8.18 -8.09
C PHE A 14 -5.29 -7.30 -8.68
N ARG A 15 -6.55 -7.66 -8.43
CA ARG A 15 -7.70 -6.93 -8.96
C ARG A 15 -8.67 -6.60 -7.84
N ILE A 16 -9.16 -5.37 -7.84
CA ILE A 16 -10.16 -4.88 -6.90
C ILE A 16 -11.33 -4.31 -7.69
N ASN A 17 -12.54 -4.57 -7.23
CA ASN A 17 -13.72 -3.88 -7.73
C ASN A 17 -14.07 -2.76 -6.76
N HIS A 18 -14.29 -1.56 -7.27
CA HIS A 18 -14.72 -0.43 -6.47
C HIS A 18 -15.93 0.25 -7.13
N THR A 19 -16.66 1.02 -6.34
CA THR A 19 -17.80 1.81 -6.83
C THR A 19 -17.33 3.23 -7.09
N THR A 20 -17.55 3.73 -8.29
CA THR A 20 -17.22 5.10 -8.70
C THR A 20 -18.30 6.09 -8.24
N TYR A 21 -18.01 7.39 -8.31
CA TYR A 21 -18.90 8.45 -7.81
C TYR A 21 -20.28 8.47 -8.50
N ASP A 22 -20.34 8.04 -9.76
CA ASP A 22 -21.54 7.90 -10.59
C ASP A 22 -22.30 6.59 -10.33
N LEU A 23 -21.96 5.88 -9.23
CA LEU A 23 -22.53 4.61 -8.80
C LEU A 23 -22.28 3.45 -9.78
N CYS A 24 -21.32 3.60 -10.69
CA CYS A 24 -20.85 2.52 -11.53
C CYS A 24 -19.87 1.62 -10.76
N ARG A 25 -19.70 0.38 -11.26
CA ARG A 25 -18.68 -0.54 -10.76
C ARG A 25 -17.51 -0.55 -11.74
N GLU A 26 -16.32 -0.30 -11.21
CA GLU A 26 -15.07 -0.36 -11.96
C GLU A 26 -14.12 -1.40 -11.34
N THR A 27 -13.15 -1.84 -12.12
CA THR A 27 -12.12 -2.78 -11.69
C THR A 27 -10.74 -2.17 -11.86
N ASP A 28 -10.02 -2.05 -10.77
CA ASP A 28 -8.60 -1.73 -10.80
C ASP A 28 -7.76 -3.00 -10.96
N SER A 29 -6.67 -2.89 -11.74
CA SER A 29 -5.69 -3.96 -11.92
C SER A 29 -4.32 -3.48 -11.51
N ILE A 30 -3.76 -4.09 -10.47
CA ILE A 30 -2.48 -3.72 -9.85
C ILE A 30 -1.41 -4.73 -10.24
N ASN A 31 -0.30 -4.20 -10.73
CA ASN A 31 0.92 -4.98 -10.99
C ASN A 31 2.11 -4.31 -10.27
N PRO A 32 2.69 -4.96 -9.24
CA PRO A 32 3.83 -4.45 -8.46
C PRO A 32 5.14 -4.23 -9.25
N ARG A 33 5.12 -4.44 -10.57
CA ARG A 33 6.25 -4.21 -11.48
C ARG A 33 6.02 -3.01 -12.40
N THR A 34 4.97 -2.25 -12.15
CA THR A 34 4.55 -1.11 -12.98
C THR A 34 4.29 0.08 -12.08
N ALA A 35 4.13 1.27 -12.66
CA ALA A 35 3.75 2.46 -11.91
C ALA A 35 2.36 2.37 -11.24
N HIS A 36 1.52 1.38 -11.61
CA HIS A 36 0.20 1.15 -11.02
C HIS A 36 0.26 0.14 -9.87
N GLN A 37 0.91 0.55 -8.78
CA GLN A 37 1.13 -0.29 -7.60
C GLN A 37 0.68 0.35 -6.28
N ASP A 38 0.28 1.63 -6.33
CA ASP A 38 -0.15 2.36 -5.15
C ASP A 38 -1.62 2.11 -4.85
N ILE A 39 -1.91 1.95 -3.56
CA ILE A 39 -3.22 1.63 -3.03
C ILE A 39 -3.63 2.59 -1.93
N MET A 40 -4.95 2.76 -1.83
CA MET A 40 -5.61 3.55 -0.80
C MET A 40 -6.37 2.61 0.15
N LEU A 41 -6.20 2.82 1.44
CA LEU A 41 -6.92 2.12 2.50
C LEU A 41 -7.55 3.12 3.47
N LEU A 42 -8.48 2.63 4.29
CA LEU A 42 -9.02 3.43 5.39
C LEU A 42 -7.97 3.59 6.48
N ALA A 43 -7.72 4.82 6.93
CA ALA A 43 -6.83 5.05 8.06
C ALA A 43 -7.48 4.56 9.36
N ASP A 44 -6.70 3.92 10.22
CA ASP A 44 -7.14 3.56 11.57
C ASP A 44 -7.08 4.81 12.45
N GLY A 45 -8.24 5.36 12.85
CA GLY A 45 -8.30 6.67 13.51
C GLY A 45 -9.58 6.94 14.29
N ASP A 46 -9.41 7.29 15.57
CA ASP A 46 -10.43 7.58 16.59
C ASP A 46 -11.23 8.90 16.35
N GLY A 47 -11.61 9.20 15.10
CA GLY A 47 -12.47 10.36 14.80
C GLY A 47 -11.80 11.74 14.98
N SER A 48 -10.48 11.81 15.09
CA SER A 48 -9.73 13.07 14.92
C SER A 48 -9.78 13.49 13.45
N GLU A 49 -9.95 14.78 13.16
CA GLU A 49 -10.04 15.43 11.82
C GLU A 49 -8.80 15.25 10.91
N LYS A 50 -8.01 14.20 11.11
CA LYS A 50 -6.88 13.82 10.29
C LYS A 50 -7.39 13.03 9.08
N HIS A 51 -6.79 13.31 7.93
CA HIS A 51 -7.05 12.70 6.62
C HIS A 51 -7.54 11.23 6.71
N PRO A 52 -8.71 10.88 6.12
CA PRO A 52 -9.42 9.63 6.41
C PRO A 52 -8.79 8.38 5.78
N PHE A 53 -7.84 8.55 4.86
CA PHE A 53 -7.18 7.44 4.17
C PHE A 53 -5.69 7.36 4.50
N CYS A 54 -5.14 6.16 4.36
CA CYS A 54 -3.71 5.91 4.30
C CYS A 54 -3.34 5.32 2.93
N TYR A 55 -2.07 5.44 2.58
CA TYR A 55 -1.56 5.08 1.26
C TYR A 55 -0.37 4.14 1.40
N ALA A 56 -0.28 3.18 0.48
CA ALA A 56 0.83 2.25 0.44
C ALA A 56 1.18 1.85 -0.99
N CYS A 57 2.45 1.59 -1.24
CA CYS A 57 2.95 1.00 -2.48
C CYS A 57 3.02 -0.52 -2.31
N ILE A 58 2.36 -1.29 -3.17
CA ILE A 58 2.46 -2.75 -3.15
C ILE A 58 3.82 -3.19 -3.70
N LEU A 59 4.57 -3.95 -2.89
CA LEU A 59 5.84 -4.57 -3.27
C LEU A 59 5.66 -6.01 -3.74
N GLY A 60 4.62 -6.69 -3.27
CA GLY A 60 4.33 -8.04 -3.70
C GLY A 60 2.95 -8.53 -3.29
N ILE A 61 2.40 -9.40 -4.14
CA ILE A 61 1.10 -10.03 -3.93
C ILE A 61 1.35 -11.50 -3.63
N TYR A 62 0.82 -11.98 -2.52
CA TYR A 62 1.09 -13.32 -2.04
C TYR A 62 -0.17 -14.07 -1.62
N HIS A 63 -0.07 -15.39 -1.64
CA HIS A 63 -0.98 -16.22 -0.85
C HIS A 63 -0.21 -17.38 -0.21
N ALA A 64 -0.76 -17.87 0.89
CA ALA A 64 -0.34 -19.09 1.52
C ALA A 64 -1.54 -19.94 1.90
N ASN A 65 -1.33 -21.25 1.93
CA ASN A 65 -2.30 -22.20 2.46
C ASN A 65 -1.98 -22.42 3.93
N VAL A 66 -2.86 -21.96 4.81
CA VAL A 66 -2.61 -21.82 6.23
C VAL A 66 -3.48 -22.80 7.01
N ILE A 67 -2.89 -23.50 7.98
CA ILE A 67 -3.58 -24.37 8.93
C ILE A 67 -3.43 -23.74 10.31
N TYR A 68 -4.56 -23.46 10.96
CA TYR A 68 -4.58 -23.00 12.34
C TYR A 68 -4.44 -24.21 13.28
N VAL A 69 -3.51 -24.12 14.23
CA VAL A 69 -3.17 -25.20 15.19
C VAL A 69 -3.23 -24.67 16.63
N GLY A 70 -3.94 -23.56 16.83
CA GLY A 70 -4.01 -22.88 18.13
C GLY A 70 -5.20 -23.34 18.98
N PRO A 71 -5.36 -22.76 20.19
CA PRO A 71 -6.54 -22.98 21.02
C PRO A 71 -7.83 -22.66 20.25
N GLY A 72 -8.87 -23.49 20.41
CA GLY A 72 -10.14 -23.33 19.71
C GLY A 72 -10.15 -23.82 18.25
N THR A 73 -9.13 -24.56 17.81
CA THR A 73 -9.11 -25.20 16.48
C THR A 73 -10.30 -26.14 16.33
N ARG A 74 -11.17 -25.87 15.35
CA ARG A 74 -12.33 -26.72 15.01
C ARG A 74 -11.95 -27.82 14.03
N ASP A 75 -11.07 -27.50 13.08
CA ASP A 75 -10.59 -28.41 12.05
C ASP A 75 -9.16 -28.06 11.65
N TYR A 76 -8.36 -29.07 11.28
CA TYR A 76 -7.02 -28.88 10.72
C TYR A 76 -7.08 -28.61 9.20
N GLN A 77 -8.18 -28.01 8.74
CA GLN A 77 -8.39 -27.72 7.34
C GLN A 77 -7.53 -26.53 6.91
N SER A 78 -6.92 -26.70 5.75
CA SER A 78 -6.12 -25.67 5.12
C SER A 78 -7.02 -24.59 4.53
N ARG A 79 -6.76 -23.33 4.87
CA ARG A 79 -7.46 -22.17 4.33
C ARG A 79 -6.48 -21.31 3.53
N ARG A 80 -6.90 -20.86 2.35
CA ARG A 80 -6.09 -19.95 1.54
C ARG A 80 -6.20 -18.54 2.14
N GLN A 81 -5.07 -17.97 2.57
CA GLN A 81 -4.97 -16.58 2.96
C GLN A 81 -4.22 -15.81 1.88
N ASN A 82 -4.82 -14.76 1.35
CA ASN A 82 -4.14 -13.79 0.49
C ASN A 82 -3.66 -12.63 1.36
N PHE A 83 -2.51 -12.06 1.02
CA PHE A 83 -1.95 -10.90 1.72
C PHE A 83 -1.04 -10.12 0.76
N LEU A 84 -1.04 -8.81 0.92
CA LEU A 84 -0.19 -7.89 0.18
C LEU A 84 0.97 -7.49 1.07
N TRP A 85 2.18 -7.45 0.52
CA TRP A 85 3.34 -6.84 1.17
C TRP A 85 3.52 -5.44 0.62
N VAL A 86 3.56 -4.44 1.50
CA VAL A 86 3.49 -3.02 1.12
C VAL A 86 4.57 -2.18 1.80
N CYS A 87 4.90 -1.04 1.19
CA CYS A 87 5.66 0.06 1.78
C CYS A 87 4.71 1.24 2.03
N TRP A 88 4.71 1.79 3.24
CA TRP A 88 3.76 2.83 3.65
C TRP A 88 4.22 4.23 3.23
N PHE A 89 3.24 5.08 2.93
CA PHE A 89 3.43 6.52 2.85
C PHE A 89 2.99 7.18 4.15
N GLU A 90 3.72 8.22 4.57
CA GLU A 90 3.28 9.15 5.59
C GLU A 90 2.83 10.47 4.97
N LEU A 91 1.73 11.00 5.49
CA LEU A 91 1.21 12.30 5.11
C LEU A 91 2.10 13.40 5.69
N LEU A 92 2.41 14.38 4.87
CA LEU A 92 3.15 15.56 5.30
C LEU A 92 2.17 16.55 5.93
N PRO A 93 2.44 17.03 7.16
CA PRO A 93 1.64 18.08 7.77
C PRO A 93 1.98 19.40 7.07
N ASP A 94 1.32 19.68 5.95
CA ASP A 94 1.45 20.94 5.24
C ASP A 94 0.34 21.89 5.71
N GLN A 95 0.72 23.07 6.19
CA GLN A 95 -0.24 24.13 6.56
C GLN A 95 -1.01 24.67 5.35
N HIS A 96 -0.61 24.29 4.12
CA HIS A 96 -1.22 24.75 2.88
C HIS A 96 -1.72 23.60 1.99
N SER A 97 -1.97 22.41 2.53
CA SER A 97 -2.62 21.32 1.76
C SER A 97 -4.11 21.18 2.08
N GLY A 98 -4.81 20.49 1.18
CA GLY A 98 -6.22 20.16 1.33
C GLY A 98 -7.16 21.16 0.67
N TRP A 99 -8.46 20.82 0.74
CA TRP A 99 -9.54 21.52 0.05
C TRP A 99 -9.57 23.03 0.33
N GLN A 100 -9.28 23.43 1.58
CA GLN A 100 -9.32 24.83 2.02
C GLN A 100 -8.25 25.70 1.34
N HIS A 101 -7.14 25.09 0.91
CA HIS A 101 -6.03 25.75 0.25
C HIS A 101 -5.98 25.48 -1.26
N THR A 102 -7.00 24.80 -1.81
CA THR A 102 -7.06 24.40 -3.23
C THR A 102 -5.80 23.66 -3.68
N ALA A 103 -5.19 22.89 -2.78
CA ALA A 103 -3.94 22.18 -2.99
C ALA A 103 -4.09 20.70 -2.65
N LEU A 104 -3.42 19.85 -3.40
CA LEU A 104 -3.41 18.41 -3.14
C LEU A 104 -2.64 18.09 -1.86
N ASP A 105 -3.11 17.08 -1.13
CA ASP A 105 -2.38 16.54 0.01
C ASP A 105 -1.07 15.91 -0.44
N ARG A 106 -0.06 16.02 0.42
CA ARG A 106 1.31 15.60 0.13
C ARG A 106 1.69 14.43 1.00
N ALA A 107 2.39 13.48 0.42
CA ALA A 107 2.89 12.31 1.11
C ALA A 107 4.33 12.00 0.71
N ARG A 108 5.01 11.22 1.53
CA ARG A 108 6.33 10.65 1.22
C ARG A 108 6.42 9.23 1.76
N PHE A 109 7.36 8.45 1.24
CA PHE A 109 7.63 7.14 1.84
C PHE A 109 8.05 7.29 3.29
N VAL A 110 7.54 6.38 4.13
CA VAL A 110 8.06 6.21 5.48
C VAL A 110 9.51 5.77 5.39
N SER A 111 10.39 6.39 6.18
CA SER A 111 11.82 6.06 6.17
C SER A 111 12.06 4.59 6.53
N MET A 112 12.90 3.90 5.76
CA MET A 112 13.11 2.45 5.86
C MET A 112 13.80 1.98 7.14
N ASP A 113 14.45 2.89 7.86
CA ASP A 113 15.02 2.64 9.18
C ASP A 113 13.94 2.48 10.26
N ARG A 114 12.69 2.88 9.96
CA ARG A 114 11.57 2.70 10.86
C ARG A 114 10.95 1.31 10.72
N ALA A 115 10.61 0.73 11.86
CA ALA A 115 10.00 -0.60 11.94
C ALA A 115 8.61 -0.68 11.27
N ASP A 116 7.94 0.46 11.09
CA ASP A 116 6.61 0.58 10.50
C ASP A 116 6.62 0.99 9.02
N ALA A 117 7.80 1.03 8.37
CA ALA A 117 7.89 1.37 6.95
C ALA A 117 7.23 0.34 6.03
N PHE A 118 7.28 -0.94 6.41
CA PHE A 118 6.71 -2.03 5.64
C PHE A 118 5.63 -2.76 6.43
N GLY A 119 4.64 -3.30 5.73
CA GLY A 119 3.53 -4.00 6.36
C GLY A 119 2.93 -5.10 5.50
N PHE A 120 2.04 -5.88 6.12
CA PHE A 120 1.15 -6.79 5.43
C PHE A 120 -0.28 -6.27 5.51
N VAL A 121 -0.99 -6.33 4.39
CA VAL A 121 -2.36 -5.84 4.23
C VAL A 121 -3.26 -6.98 3.77
N ASP A 122 -4.47 -7.08 4.31
CA ASP A 122 -5.50 -7.93 3.72
C ASP A 122 -6.03 -7.26 2.43
N PRO A 123 -6.02 -7.95 1.29
CA PRO A 123 -6.65 -7.47 0.06
C PRO A 123 -8.06 -6.91 0.21
N THR A 124 -8.83 -7.35 1.22
CA THR A 124 -10.19 -6.84 1.46
C THR A 124 -10.23 -5.43 2.05
N ASP A 125 -9.14 -4.99 2.66
CA ASP A 125 -9.05 -3.67 3.31
C ASP A 125 -8.65 -2.57 2.31
N VAL A 126 -8.30 -2.96 1.09
CA VAL A 126 -7.94 -2.04 0.02
C VAL A 126 -9.19 -1.47 -0.61
N LEU A 127 -9.33 -0.15 -0.58
CA LEU A 127 -10.48 0.56 -1.14
C LEU A 127 -10.40 0.64 -2.66
N ARG A 128 -9.24 1.05 -3.18
CA ARG A 128 -8.96 1.25 -4.61
C ARG A 128 -7.47 1.46 -4.86
N CYS A 129 -7.09 1.48 -6.13
CA CYS A 129 -5.81 2.07 -6.54
C CYS A 129 -5.85 3.59 -6.37
N CYS A 130 -4.68 4.17 -6.10
CA CYS A 130 -4.49 5.61 -6.18
C CYS A 130 -3.37 5.96 -7.16
N HIS A 131 -3.33 7.23 -7.56
CA HIS A 131 -2.26 7.77 -8.38
C HIS A 131 -1.50 8.82 -7.57
N LEU A 132 -0.30 8.46 -7.13
CA LEU A 132 0.59 9.37 -6.42
C LEU A 132 1.51 10.06 -7.42
N ILE A 133 1.36 11.39 -7.54
CA ILE A 133 2.05 12.19 -8.55
C ILE A 133 3.36 12.70 -7.97
N PRO A 134 4.52 12.37 -8.53
CA PRO A 134 5.80 12.95 -8.12
C PRO A 134 5.81 14.48 -8.04
N SER A 135 6.30 15.03 -6.93
CA SER A 135 6.64 16.45 -6.87
C SER A 135 8.01 16.68 -7.52
N PHE A 136 7.98 17.04 -8.81
CA PHE A 136 9.20 17.32 -9.58
C PHE A 136 10.04 18.45 -8.98
N ALA A 137 9.40 19.41 -8.30
CA ALA A 137 10.07 20.56 -7.69
C ALA A 137 10.88 20.20 -6.42
N ASP A 138 10.42 19.21 -5.65
CA ASP A 138 11.13 18.76 -4.43
C ASP A 138 12.35 17.87 -4.77
N GLY A 139 12.36 17.30 -5.98
CA GLY A 139 13.44 16.48 -6.51
C GLY A 139 13.40 15.02 -6.05
N ARG A 140 14.41 14.26 -6.47
CA ARG A 140 14.53 12.83 -6.17
C ARG A 140 15.02 12.57 -4.76
N LEU A 141 14.55 11.48 -4.16
CA LEU A 141 14.99 11.03 -2.84
C LEU A 141 16.45 10.58 -2.87
N HIS A 142 16.85 9.87 -3.93
CA HIS A 142 18.20 9.37 -4.14
C HIS A 142 18.83 9.99 -5.39
N PRO A 143 19.38 11.22 -5.31
CA PRO A 143 19.95 11.91 -6.47
C PRO A 143 21.15 11.16 -7.07
N ASP A 144 21.87 10.38 -6.25
CA ASP A 144 23.05 9.62 -6.67
C ASP A 144 22.71 8.20 -7.17
N SER A 145 21.42 7.83 -7.23
CA SER A 145 20.90 6.53 -7.74
C SER A 145 21.45 5.27 -7.06
N VAL A 146 22.12 5.40 -5.90
CA VAL A 146 22.54 4.26 -5.09
C VAL A 146 21.32 3.74 -4.33
N ALA A 147 20.64 2.75 -4.90
CA ALA A 147 19.60 2.00 -4.21
C ALA A 147 20.23 1.33 -2.97
N THR A 148 19.69 1.64 -1.80
CA THR A 148 20.12 1.08 -0.52
C THR A 148 19.45 -0.29 -0.30
N SER A 149 18.34 -0.57 -0.99
CA SER A 149 17.69 -1.88 -1.00
C SER A 149 17.15 -2.26 -2.39
N CYS A 150 16.92 -3.56 -2.59
CA CYS A 150 16.36 -4.11 -3.83
C CYS A 150 14.83 -3.96 -3.91
N ASN A 151 14.19 -3.38 -2.89
CA ASN A 151 12.75 -3.44 -2.69
C ASN A 151 12.15 -2.04 -2.78
N ALA A 152 11.09 -1.92 -3.59
CA ALA A 152 10.61 -0.66 -4.17
C ALA A 152 11.62 -0.11 -5.18
N HIS A 153 11.14 0.62 -6.18
CA HIS A 153 11.96 1.15 -7.27
C HIS A 153 12.79 2.37 -6.78
N GLU A 154 13.54 2.21 -5.68
CA GLU A 154 14.23 3.25 -4.87
C GLU A 154 15.02 4.26 -5.69
N SER A 155 15.73 3.82 -6.74
CA SER A 155 16.54 4.73 -7.57
C SER A 155 15.71 5.78 -8.31
N GLU A 156 14.40 5.57 -8.42
CA GLU A 156 13.45 6.43 -9.12
C GLU A 156 12.51 7.19 -8.17
N ASP A 157 12.65 7.00 -6.85
CA ASP A 157 11.75 7.58 -5.87
C ASP A 157 11.94 9.10 -5.72
N TRP A 158 10.83 9.78 -5.50
CA TRP A 158 10.75 11.22 -5.28
C TRP A 158 10.66 11.53 -3.80
N LYS A 159 11.14 12.70 -3.38
CA LYS A 159 11.06 13.10 -1.97
C LYS A 159 9.62 13.26 -1.48
N VAL A 160 8.74 13.69 -2.38
CA VAL A 160 7.34 14.02 -2.09
C VAL A 160 6.47 13.65 -3.28
N TYR A 161 5.26 13.21 -2.98
CA TYR A 161 4.20 12.91 -3.93
C TYR A 161 2.94 13.69 -3.56
N TYR A 162 2.17 14.09 -4.57
CA TYR A 162 0.82 14.62 -4.42
C TYR A 162 -0.21 13.51 -4.55
N ILE A 163 -1.22 13.54 -3.71
CA ILE A 163 -2.32 12.56 -3.68
C ILE A 163 -3.45 13.07 -4.58
N ASN A 164 -3.94 12.21 -5.48
CA ASN A 164 -5.09 12.44 -6.36
C ASN A 164 -6.22 11.45 -6.09
#